data_AF-A0AAN7GAU5-F1
#
_entry.id   AF-A0AAN7GAU5-F1
#
_cell.length_a   1.000
_cell.length_b   1.000
_cell.length_c   1.000
_cell.angle_alpha   90.00
_cell.angle_beta   90.00
_cell.angle_gamma   90.00
#
_symmetry.space_group_name_H-M   'P 1'
#
loop_
_entity.id
_entity.type
_entity.pdbx_description
1 polymer ?
#
loop_
_entity_poly.entity_id
_entity_poly.type
_entity_poly.pdbx_seq_one_letter_code
_entity_poly.pdbx_strand_id
1 'polypeptide(L)'
;MEKTCRKLLKKLSHLADLEVWFQRPKDIVRRLISTDLDLGIVGFDTVGEYGQVNEDLIIVHDGLKYGNCIPNYGIFENINSLKELAQMTQWTAENPLRVTTGFTYLGPKCMKENGIKYVTFSTTDGALEATSAMGIVDVIVDLVSSGTTLKENDLKEIKGGIVLKSQAVLVASRKALMQREGALDITCKILKRLDKRLGIVGQFKFYVAYTLHWQVSINMRGSSAEEVAERILSQPSLSGLQLMQVVGSGVLVSPLTNIFNEETPRWYKLLRKLGL
;
A
#
# COMPACT_ATOMS: atom_id res chain seq x y z
N MET A 1 27.95 8.90 10.10
CA MET A 1 27.66 7.45 10.02
C MET A 1 26.60 7.11 11.08
N GLU A 2 25.34 7.06 10.68
CA GLU A 2 24.23 6.64 11.54
C GLU A 2 24.37 5.14 11.83
N LYS A 3 24.44 4.76 13.11
CA LYS A 3 24.49 3.35 13.54
C LYS A 3 23.20 2.66 13.11
N THR A 4 23.25 1.82 12.08
CA THR A 4 22.14 0.94 11.69
C THR A 4 21.80 0.04 12.87
N CYS A 5 20.64 0.27 13.47
CA CYS A 5 20.22 -0.41 14.69
C CYS A 5 19.89 -1.88 14.37
N ARG A 6 20.75 -2.83 14.76
CA ARG A 6 20.50 -4.30 14.65
C ARG A 6 19.41 -4.81 15.61
N LYS A 7 18.55 -3.95 16.14
CA LYS A 7 17.50 -4.34 17.08
C LYS A 7 16.24 -4.72 16.30
N LEU A 8 15.71 -5.91 16.56
CA LEU A 8 14.44 -6.39 16.00
C LEU A 8 13.22 -5.66 16.59
N LEU A 9 13.41 -4.90 17.67
CA LEU A 9 12.38 -4.16 18.41
C LEU A 9 12.72 -2.68 18.50
N LYS A 10 11.74 -1.82 18.26
CA LYS A 10 11.86 -0.37 18.41
C LYS A 10 10.57 0.22 18.97
N LYS A 11 10.68 0.96 20.08
CA LYS A 11 9.58 1.80 20.60
C LYS A 11 9.62 3.17 19.92
N LEU A 12 8.46 3.73 19.58
CA LEU A 12 8.36 5.08 19.03
C LEU A 12 8.04 6.08 20.14
N SER A 13 8.94 7.04 20.38
CA SER A 13 8.81 8.06 21.43
C SER A 13 7.52 8.89 21.37
N HIS A 14 6.93 9.05 20.18
CA HIS A 14 5.72 9.85 19.95
C HIS A 14 4.41 9.02 19.93
N LEU A 15 4.50 7.72 20.22
CA LEU A 15 3.38 6.79 20.42
C LEU A 15 3.78 5.79 21.51
N ALA A 16 3.56 6.17 22.77
CA ALA A 16 4.02 5.41 23.94
C ALA A 16 3.55 3.94 23.93
N ASP A 17 2.37 3.68 23.35
CA ASP A 17 1.73 2.36 23.29
C ASP A 17 2.02 1.60 21.98
N LEU A 18 2.96 2.08 21.14
CA LEU A 18 3.32 1.40 19.89
C LEU A 18 4.74 0.83 19.94
N GLU A 19 4.82 -0.48 19.74
CA GLU A 19 6.07 -1.21 19.54
C GLU A 19 6.18 -1.71 18.09
N VAL A 20 7.35 -1.49 17.47
CA VAL A 20 7.63 -1.90 16.09
C VAL A 20 8.56 -3.11 16.10
N TRP A 21 8.12 -4.18 15.45
CA TRP A 21 8.86 -5.43 15.29
C TRP A 21 9.31 -5.57 13.83
N PHE A 22 10.61 -5.71 13.60
CA PHE A 22 11.16 -5.96 12.26
C PHE A 22 11.18 -7.46 12.01
N GLN A 23 10.35 -7.93 11.07
CA GLN A 23 10.24 -9.34 10.70
C GLN A 23 10.20 -9.51 9.18
N ARG A 24 10.39 -10.75 8.71
CA ARG A 24 10.19 -11.06 7.29
C ARG A 24 8.71 -10.90 6.93
N PRO A 25 8.36 -10.42 5.72
CA PRO A 25 6.97 -10.18 5.34
C PRO A 25 6.03 -11.38 5.56
N LYS A 26 6.48 -12.60 5.22
CA LYS A 26 5.70 -13.83 5.47
C LYS A 26 5.40 -14.07 6.95
N ASP A 27 6.35 -13.72 7.83
CA ASP A 27 6.23 -13.91 9.27
C ASP A 27 5.26 -12.87 9.87
N ILE A 28 5.22 -11.65 9.30
CA ILE A 28 4.22 -10.62 9.67
C ILE A 28 2.81 -11.12 9.38
N VAL A 29 2.53 -11.63 8.17
CA VAL A 29 1.19 -12.11 7.81
C VAL A 29 0.75 -13.26 8.71
N ARG A 30 1.64 -14.23 8.96
CA ARG A 30 1.35 -15.36 9.87
C ARG A 30 1.03 -14.90 11.29
N ARG A 31 1.77 -13.91 11.79
CA ARG A 31 1.56 -13.39 13.15
C ARG A 31 0.33 -12.49 13.29
N LEU A 32 -0.10 -11.83 12.21
CA LEU A 32 -1.40 -11.17 12.18
C LEU A 32 -2.52 -12.22 12.29
N ILE A 33 -2.43 -13.33 11.56
CA ILE A 33 -3.42 -14.42 11.62
C ILE A 33 -3.49 -15.07 13.00
N SER A 34 -2.35 -15.33 13.65
CA SER A 34 -2.30 -15.86 15.02
C SER A 34 -2.64 -14.82 16.08
N THR A 35 -2.85 -13.55 15.69
CA THR A 35 -3.11 -12.43 16.60
C THR A 35 -1.94 -12.20 17.59
N ASP A 36 -0.71 -12.56 17.20
CA ASP A 36 0.52 -12.19 17.92
C ASP A 36 0.95 -10.75 17.61
N LEU A 37 0.58 -10.26 16.41
CA LEU A 37 0.72 -8.87 15.99
C LEU A 37 -0.65 -8.25 15.74
N ASP A 38 -0.77 -6.96 16.01
CA ASP A 38 -2.01 -6.20 15.81
C ASP A 38 -2.08 -5.60 14.41
N LEU A 39 -0.95 -5.06 13.96
CA LEU A 39 -0.79 -4.30 12.73
C LEU A 39 0.50 -4.72 12.01
N GLY A 40 0.47 -4.65 10.67
CA GLY A 40 1.62 -4.94 9.84
C GLY A 40 1.61 -4.14 8.54
N ILE A 41 2.80 -3.75 8.08
CA ILE A 41 3.01 -3.15 6.76
C ILE A 41 3.72 -4.19 5.90
N VAL A 42 3.06 -4.67 4.86
CA VAL A 42 3.54 -5.75 3.98
C VAL A 42 3.11 -5.49 2.53
N GLY A 43 3.74 -6.18 1.57
CA GLY A 43 3.27 -6.19 0.18
C GLY A 43 1.93 -6.91 0.05
N PHE A 44 1.04 -6.41 -0.81
CA PHE A 44 -0.27 -7.02 -1.05
C PHE A 44 -0.17 -8.42 -1.66
N ASP A 45 0.90 -8.70 -2.42
CA ASP A 45 1.32 -10.03 -2.87
C ASP A 45 1.54 -10.98 -1.69
N THR A 46 2.26 -10.52 -0.65
CA THR A 46 2.52 -11.34 0.54
C THR A 46 1.21 -11.62 1.29
N VAL A 47 0.30 -10.64 1.37
CA VAL A 47 -1.03 -10.85 1.96
C VAL A 47 -1.85 -11.86 1.15
N GLY A 48 -1.83 -11.77 -0.18
CA GLY A 48 -2.52 -12.71 -1.05
C GLY A 48 -1.99 -14.14 -0.92
N GLU A 49 -0.67 -14.30 -0.85
CA GLU A 49 0.01 -15.59 -0.79
C GLU A 49 -0.14 -16.29 0.57
N TYR A 50 0.15 -15.58 1.66
CA TYR A 50 0.18 -16.16 3.00
C TYR A 50 -1.11 -15.94 3.80
N GLY A 51 -1.94 -14.98 3.39
CA GLY A 51 -3.19 -14.63 4.06
C GLY A 51 -4.40 -15.45 3.59
N GLN A 52 -4.36 -16.01 2.38
CA GLN A 52 -5.30 -17.03 1.88
C GLN A 52 -6.78 -16.82 2.25
N VAL A 53 -7.40 -15.72 1.80
CA VAL A 53 -8.82 -15.35 2.03
C VAL A 53 -9.23 -15.33 3.52
N ASN A 54 -8.27 -15.21 4.44
CA ASN A 54 -8.56 -15.16 5.87
C ASN A 54 -9.27 -13.85 6.23
N GLU A 55 -10.52 -13.96 6.70
CA GLU A 55 -11.37 -12.83 7.06
C GLU A 55 -10.88 -12.05 8.30
N ASP A 56 -9.94 -12.63 9.05
CA ASP A 56 -9.26 -11.94 10.15
C ASP A 56 -8.28 -10.89 9.64
N LEU A 57 -7.75 -11.02 8.42
CA LEU A 57 -6.85 -10.03 7.85
C LEU A 57 -7.64 -8.89 7.20
N ILE A 58 -7.58 -7.73 7.83
CA ILE A 58 -8.24 -6.53 7.31
C ILE A 58 -7.21 -5.58 6.72
N ILE A 59 -7.32 -5.32 5.42
CA ILE A 59 -6.59 -4.22 4.78
C ILE A 59 -7.19 -2.90 5.27
N VAL A 60 -6.41 -2.18 6.09
CA VAL A 60 -6.73 -0.87 6.67
C VAL A 60 -6.37 0.23 5.68
N HIS A 61 -5.22 0.11 5.00
CA HIS A 61 -4.78 1.04 3.96
C HIS A 61 -4.25 0.26 2.75
N ASP A 62 -4.87 0.46 1.60
CA ASP A 62 -4.72 -0.32 0.37
C ASP A 62 -3.82 0.35 -0.68
N GLY A 63 -2.90 1.22 -0.27
CA GLY A 63 -2.50 2.32 -1.13
C GLY A 63 -1.28 3.11 -0.67
N LEU A 64 -0.25 2.47 -0.09
CA LEU A 64 0.88 3.24 0.45
C LEU A 64 1.78 3.86 -0.64
N LYS A 65 1.48 3.62 -1.93
CA LYS A 65 2.13 4.21 -3.12
C LYS A 65 3.63 3.87 -3.25
N TYR A 66 4.07 2.72 -2.73
CA TYR A 66 5.41 2.17 -2.95
C TYR A 66 5.36 0.65 -3.07
N GLY A 67 6.38 0.05 -3.72
CA GLY A 67 6.49 -1.40 -3.91
C GLY A 67 5.55 -1.97 -4.97
N ASN A 68 5.31 -1.24 -6.07
CA ASN A 68 4.46 -1.69 -7.16
C ASN A 68 5.11 -2.88 -7.89
N CYS A 69 4.45 -4.04 -7.86
CA CYS A 69 4.89 -5.21 -8.61
C CYS A 69 3.72 -5.86 -9.35
N ILE A 70 3.96 -6.30 -10.59
CA ILE A 70 3.03 -7.01 -11.45
C ILE A 70 3.70 -8.33 -11.81
N PRO A 71 3.16 -9.50 -11.49
CA PRO A 71 3.76 -10.73 -11.95
C PRO A 71 3.38 -11.01 -13.42
N ASN A 72 4.35 -11.28 -14.31
CA ASN A 72 4.10 -11.49 -15.75
C ASN A 72 5.21 -12.27 -16.51
N TYR A 73 4.86 -13.06 -17.55
CA TYR A 73 5.57 -14.32 -17.92
C TYR A 73 5.93 -14.58 -19.39
N GLY A 74 7.03 -15.37 -19.53
CA GLY A 74 7.95 -15.57 -20.66
C GLY A 74 7.60 -16.45 -21.88
N ILE A 75 8.61 -17.23 -22.34
CA ILE A 75 8.92 -17.47 -23.77
C ILE A 75 7.91 -18.34 -24.51
N PHE A 76 7.16 -17.66 -25.37
CA PHE A 76 6.54 -18.22 -26.56
C PHE A 76 6.44 -17.04 -27.53
N GLU A 77 7.34 -16.95 -28.50
CA GLU A 77 7.40 -15.79 -29.43
C GLU A 77 6.01 -15.43 -30.00
N ASN A 78 5.19 -16.45 -30.25
CA ASN A 78 3.87 -16.34 -30.86
C ASN A 78 2.67 -16.34 -29.89
N ILE A 79 2.86 -16.61 -28.59
CA ILE A 79 1.77 -16.54 -27.61
C ILE A 79 1.81 -15.20 -26.92
N ASN A 80 0.69 -14.48 -26.96
CA ASN A 80 0.58 -13.12 -26.44
C ASN A 80 -0.49 -12.99 -25.37
N SER A 81 -1.24 -14.05 -25.07
CA SER A 81 -2.25 -14.04 -24.01
C SER A 81 -2.32 -15.34 -23.22
N LEU A 82 -2.74 -15.23 -21.95
CA LEU A 82 -2.98 -16.40 -21.10
C LEU A 82 -4.09 -17.30 -21.66
N LYS A 83 -5.02 -16.71 -22.43
CA LYS A 83 -6.08 -17.44 -23.13
C LYS A 83 -5.53 -18.30 -24.27
N GLU A 84 -4.59 -17.77 -25.06
CA GLU A 84 -3.90 -18.55 -26.10
C GLU A 84 -3.12 -19.71 -25.47
N LEU A 85 -2.41 -19.44 -24.36
CA LEU A 85 -1.70 -20.49 -23.61
C LEU A 85 -2.64 -21.60 -23.13
N ALA A 86 -3.81 -21.23 -22.60
CA ALA A 86 -4.83 -22.18 -22.13
C ALA A 86 -5.48 -23.01 -23.24
N GLN A 87 -5.49 -22.50 -24.48
CA GLN A 87 -6.10 -23.16 -25.63
C GLN A 87 -5.17 -24.17 -26.33
N MET A 88 -3.90 -24.23 -25.94
CA MET A 88 -2.96 -25.18 -26.55
C MET A 88 -3.34 -26.62 -26.18
N THR A 89 -3.43 -27.48 -27.20
CA THR A 89 -3.79 -28.90 -27.05
C THR A 89 -2.65 -29.76 -26.51
N GLN A 90 -1.42 -29.24 -26.45
CA GLN A 90 -0.23 -29.96 -26.01
C GLN A 90 -0.17 -30.21 -24.50
N TRP A 91 -0.96 -29.47 -23.72
CA TRP A 91 -1.01 -29.62 -22.27
C TRP A 91 -1.89 -30.81 -21.92
N THR A 92 -1.28 -31.90 -21.44
CA THR A 92 -1.95 -33.12 -21.00
C THR A 92 -1.46 -33.54 -19.62
N ALA A 93 -2.03 -34.60 -19.05
CA ALA A 93 -1.55 -35.14 -17.77
C ALA A 93 -0.10 -35.65 -17.88
N GLU A 94 0.28 -36.17 -19.05
CA GLU A 94 1.62 -36.69 -19.37
C GLU A 94 2.60 -35.58 -19.77
N ASN A 95 2.09 -34.47 -20.30
CA ASN A 95 2.87 -33.30 -20.69
C ASN A 95 2.26 -32.01 -20.10
N PRO A 96 2.36 -31.80 -18.78
CA PRO A 96 1.79 -30.62 -18.14
C PRO A 96 2.63 -29.37 -18.41
N LEU A 97 2.00 -28.20 -18.37
CA LEU A 97 2.70 -26.91 -18.37
C LEU A 97 3.59 -26.81 -17.13
N ARG A 98 4.90 -26.61 -17.31
CA ARG A 98 5.85 -26.50 -16.20
C ARG A 98 6.00 -25.05 -15.78
N VAL A 99 5.66 -24.75 -14.54
CA VAL A 99 5.65 -23.39 -13.98
C VAL A 99 6.57 -23.31 -12.77
N THR A 100 7.56 -22.43 -12.79
CA THR A 100 8.38 -22.14 -11.59
C THR A 100 7.83 -20.93 -10.85
N THR A 101 7.71 -20.98 -9.52
CA THR A 101 7.25 -19.82 -8.74
C THR A 101 7.67 -19.85 -7.27
N GLY A 102 7.85 -18.66 -6.67
CA GLY A 102 7.84 -18.48 -5.22
C GLY A 102 6.42 -18.41 -4.61
N PHE A 103 5.38 -18.29 -5.43
CA PHE A 103 3.99 -18.12 -5.04
C PHE A 103 3.20 -19.43 -5.10
N THR A 104 3.38 -20.24 -4.06
CA THR A 104 2.76 -21.56 -3.91
C THR A 104 1.23 -21.55 -3.84
N TYR A 105 0.61 -20.44 -3.45
CA TYR A 105 -0.84 -20.29 -3.39
C TYR A 105 -1.39 -19.50 -4.60
N LEU A 106 -0.83 -18.33 -4.89
CA LEU A 106 -1.34 -17.46 -5.96
C LEU A 106 -1.10 -18.04 -7.36
N GLY A 107 0.02 -18.74 -7.58
CA GLY A 107 0.34 -19.37 -8.87
C GLY A 107 -0.73 -20.39 -9.29
N PRO A 108 -0.97 -21.45 -8.49
CA PRO A 108 -2.00 -22.44 -8.77
C PRO A 108 -3.40 -21.83 -8.88
N LYS A 109 -3.74 -20.87 -8.02
CA LYS A 109 -5.03 -20.17 -8.07
C LYS A 109 -5.23 -19.46 -9.42
N CYS A 110 -4.22 -18.71 -9.89
CA CYS A 110 -4.29 -18.00 -11.17
C CYS A 110 -4.49 -18.96 -12.34
N MET A 111 -3.70 -20.04 -12.42
CA MET A 111 -3.78 -20.99 -13.53
C MET A 111 -5.15 -21.67 -13.58
N LYS A 112 -5.68 -22.04 -12.41
CA LYS A 112 -7.02 -22.64 -12.28
C LYS A 112 -8.13 -21.67 -12.71
N GLU A 113 -8.08 -20.42 -12.26
CA GLU A 113 -9.06 -19.38 -12.62
C GLU A 113 -9.06 -19.06 -14.12
N ASN A 114 -7.93 -19.26 -14.79
CA ASN A 114 -7.78 -19.08 -16.24
C ASN A 114 -8.01 -20.37 -17.05
N GLY A 115 -8.45 -21.46 -16.41
CA GLY A 115 -8.84 -22.69 -17.10
C GLY A 115 -7.69 -23.59 -17.53
N ILE A 116 -6.46 -23.34 -17.07
CA ILE A 116 -5.29 -24.17 -17.37
C ILE A 116 -5.27 -25.34 -16.38
N LYS A 117 -5.61 -26.54 -16.87
CA LYS A 117 -5.82 -27.73 -16.03
C LYS A 117 -4.54 -28.48 -15.69
N TYR A 118 -3.68 -28.70 -16.69
CA TYR A 118 -2.49 -29.53 -16.54
C TYR A 118 -1.28 -28.65 -16.31
N VAL A 119 -0.96 -28.43 -15.03
CA VAL A 119 0.16 -27.58 -14.61
C VAL A 119 0.96 -28.29 -13.52
N THR A 120 2.28 -28.31 -13.67
CA THR A 120 3.22 -28.72 -12.63
C THR A 120 3.95 -27.51 -12.10
N PHE A 121 3.95 -27.34 -10.78
CA PHE A 121 4.65 -26.23 -10.12
C PHE A 121 5.97 -26.70 -9.52
N SER A 122 7.02 -25.90 -9.70
CA SER A 122 8.31 -26.04 -9.04
C SER A 122 8.68 -24.76 -8.30
N THR A 123 9.38 -24.90 -7.17
CA THR A 123 10.01 -23.78 -6.46
C THR A 123 11.51 -23.83 -6.73
N THR A 124 12.13 -22.70 -7.03
CA THR A 124 13.58 -22.63 -7.27
C THR A 124 14.23 -21.68 -6.28
N ASP A 125 15.25 -22.14 -5.58
CA ASP A 125 16.10 -21.28 -4.76
C ASP A 125 17.13 -20.59 -5.68
N GLY A 126 16.85 -19.37 -6.12
CA GLY A 126 17.78 -18.60 -6.96
C GLY A 126 17.11 -17.69 -7.99
N ALA A 127 17.84 -17.35 -9.05
CA ALA A 127 17.34 -16.56 -10.18
C ALA A 127 16.35 -17.40 -10.98
N LEU A 128 15.06 -17.16 -10.76
CA LEU A 128 13.96 -17.85 -11.45
C LEU A 128 14.10 -17.72 -12.97
N GLU A 129 14.65 -16.61 -13.45
CA GLU A 129 14.81 -16.26 -14.86
C GLU A 129 15.73 -17.21 -15.62
N ALA A 130 16.81 -17.67 -14.98
CA ALA A 130 17.76 -18.61 -15.58
C ALA A 130 17.14 -19.98 -15.86
N THR A 131 16.10 -20.37 -15.10
CA THR A 131 15.49 -21.70 -15.24
C THR A 131 14.67 -21.85 -16.52
N SER A 132 14.13 -20.76 -17.07
CA SER A 132 13.50 -20.76 -18.38
C SER A 132 14.52 -20.93 -19.50
N ALA A 133 15.65 -20.21 -19.45
CA ALA A 133 16.70 -20.31 -20.46
C ALA A 133 17.32 -21.73 -20.52
N MET A 134 17.34 -22.44 -19.40
CA MET A 134 17.79 -23.84 -19.32
C MET A 134 16.74 -24.87 -19.80
N GLY A 135 15.53 -24.44 -20.19
CA GLY A 135 14.46 -25.33 -20.65
C GLY A 135 13.83 -26.19 -19.54
N ILE A 136 14.08 -25.84 -18.28
CA ILE A 136 13.56 -26.58 -17.11
C ILE A 136 12.06 -26.30 -16.92
N VAL A 137 11.63 -25.08 -17.24
CA VAL A 137 10.24 -24.65 -17.15
C VAL A 137 9.79 -23.94 -18.42
N ASP A 138 8.49 -23.94 -18.65
CA ASP A 138 7.85 -23.27 -19.78
C ASP A 138 7.41 -21.84 -19.40
N VAL A 139 7.07 -21.63 -18.12
CA VAL A 139 6.54 -20.37 -17.58
C VAL A 139 7.14 -20.10 -16.19
N ILE A 140 7.37 -18.83 -15.85
CA ILE A 140 7.92 -18.44 -14.54
C ILE A 140 6.95 -17.50 -13.87
N VAL A 141 6.35 -17.83 -12.72
CA VAL A 141 5.51 -16.94 -11.91
C VAL A 141 6.33 -16.12 -10.90
N ASP A 142 6.69 -14.88 -11.21
CA ASP A 142 7.51 -14.00 -10.35
C ASP A 142 7.10 -12.50 -10.34
N LEU A 143 7.64 -11.69 -9.41
CA LEU A 143 7.41 -10.24 -9.25
C LEU A 143 8.14 -9.41 -10.31
N VAL A 144 7.43 -8.54 -11.02
CA VAL A 144 8.02 -7.59 -11.98
C VAL A 144 7.77 -6.16 -11.52
N SER A 145 8.80 -5.31 -11.50
CA SER A 145 8.69 -3.87 -11.25
C SER A 145 8.90 -3.05 -12.52
N SER A 146 10.14 -2.92 -13.00
CA SER A 146 10.46 -2.17 -14.23
C SER A 146 10.47 -3.02 -15.50
N GLY A 147 10.42 -4.35 -15.37
CA GLY A 147 10.56 -5.30 -16.49
C GLY A 147 11.99 -5.43 -17.03
N THR A 148 12.99 -4.79 -16.40
CA THR A 148 14.39 -4.85 -16.86
C THR A 148 14.93 -6.28 -16.83
N THR A 149 14.74 -6.98 -15.70
CA THR A 149 15.22 -8.35 -15.50
C THR A 149 14.59 -9.35 -16.47
N LEU A 150 13.33 -9.12 -16.89
CA LEU A 150 12.68 -9.94 -17.91
C LEU A 150 13.36 -9.79 -19.27
N LYS A 151 13.57 -8.53 -19.70
CA LYS A 151 14.20 -8.22 -20.99
C LYS A 151 15.62 -8.74 -21.08
N GLU A 152 16.36 -8.72 -19.97
CA GLU A 152 17.72 -9.26 -19.89
C GLU A 152 17.78 -10.79 -20.05
N ASN A 153 16.65 -11.49 -19.87
CA ASN A 153 16.55 -12.94 -20.00
C ASN A 153 15.64 -13.38 -21.16
N ASP A 154 15.42 -12.51 -22.15
CA ASP A 154 14.55 -12.76 -23.32
C ASP A 154 13.11 -13.19 -22.94
N LEU A 155 12.66 -12.79 -21.76
CA LEU A 155 11.30 -13.02 -21.29
C LEU A 155 10.42 -11.83 -21.68
N LYS A 156 9.18 -12.12 -22.09
CA LYS A 156 8.16 -11.10 -22.34
C LYS A 156 7.02 -11.20 -21.35
N GLU A 157 6.15 -10.21 -21.40
CA GLU A 157 4.90 -10.14 -20.66
C GLU A 157 3.74 -10.61 -21.57
N ILE A 158 2.78 -11.37 -21.04
CA ILE A 158 1.58 -11.79 -21.79
C ILE A 158 0.31 -11.09 -21.28
N LYS A 159 -0.62 -10.84 -22.19
CA LYS A 159 -1.92 -10.24 -21.87
C LYS A 159 -2.73 -11.19 -20.99
N GLY A 160 -3.22 -10.67 -19.86
CA GLY A 160 -3.94 -11.47 -18.87
C GLY A 160 -3.03 -12.30 -17.95
N GLY A 161 -1.70 -12.17 -18.06
CA GLY A 161 -0.74 -12.83 -17.16
C GLY A 161 -0.62 -12.17 -15.77
N ILE A 162 -1.26 -11.01 -15.57
CA ILE A 162 -1.24 -10.28 -14.29
C ILE A 162 -2.04 -11.04 -13.25
N VAL A 163 -1.33 -11.71 -12.33
CA VAL A 163 -1.96 -12.40 -11.19
C VAL A 163 -2.52 -11.40 -10.16
N LEU A 164 -1.71 -10.41 -9.80
CA LEU A 164 -2.04 -9.43 -8.77
C LEU A 164 -1.24 -8.14 -8.98
N LYS A 165 -1.88 -6.98 -8.85
CA LYS A 165 -1.15 -5.72 -8.71
C LYS A 165 -0.79 -5.51 -7.24
N SER A 166 0.48 -5.67 -6.89
CA SER A 166 0.94 -5.48 -5.52
C SER A 166 1.38 -4.04 -5.26
N GLN A 167 1.22 -3.61 -4.02
CA GLN A 167 1.86 -2.45 -3.41
C GLN A 167 1.92 -2.69 -1.91
N ALA A 168 2.67 -1.86 -1.18
CA ALA A 168 2.64 -1.93 0.26
C ALA A 168 1.27 -1.51 0.82
N VAL A 169 0.78 -2.30 1.78
CA VAL A 169 -0.50 -2.13 2.45
C VAL A 169 -0.33 -2.16 3.96
N LEU A 170 -1.17 -1.40 4.67
CA LEU A 170 -1.34 -1.55 6.11
C LEU A 170 -2.46 -2.56 6.35
N VAL A 171 -2.15 -3.62 7.09
CA VAL A 171 -3.04 -4.73 7.42
C VAL A 171 -3.15 -4.84 8.94
N ALA A 172 -4.34 -5.19 9.43
CA ALA A 172 -4.61 -5.44 10.83
C ALA A 172 -5.24 -6.83 11.03
N SER A 173 -5.04 -7.41 12.22
CA SER A 173 -5.86 -8.52 12.69
C SER A 173 -7.20 -8.00 13.21
N ARG A 174 -8.30 -8.52 12.68
CA ARG A 174 -9.67 -8.21 13.12
C ARG A 174 -9.83 -8.55 14.60
N LYS A 175 -9.40 -9.74 15.04
CA LYS A 175 -9.43 -10.13 16.45
C LYS A 175 -8.67 -9.15 17.33
N ALA A 176 -7.46 -8.74 16.92
CA ALA A 176 -6.70 -7.74 17.68
C ALA A 176 -7.46 -6.42 17.82
N LEU A 177 -8.04 -5.90 16.72
CA LEU A 177 -8.80 -4.66 16.75
C LEU A 177 -10.05 -4.71 17.65
N MET A 178 -10.68 -5.89 17.78
CA MET A 178 -11.90 -6.07 18.57
C MET A 178 -11.63 -6.40 20.04
N GLN A 179 -10.52 -7.08 20.35
CA GLN A 179 -10.28 -7.65 21.67
C GLN A 179 -9.20 -6.91 22.48
N ARG A 180 -8.25 -6.25 21.82
CA ARG A 180 -7.15 -5.56 22.51
C ARG A 180 -7.49 -4.09 22.70
N GLU A 181 -7.46 -3.66 23.96
CA GLU A 181 -7.69 -2.27 24.34
C GLU A 181 -6.66 -1.35 23.64
N GLY A 182 -7.13 -0.23 23.11
CA GLY A 182 -6.30 0.76 22.42
C GLY A 182 -5.83 0.41 21.01
N ALA A 183 -5.97 -0.84 20.55
CA ALA A 183 -5.55 -1.25 19.20
C ALA A 183 -6.32 -0.49 18.10
N LEU A 184 -7.63 -0.32 18.28
CA LEU A 184 -8.48 0.44 17.37
C LEU A 184 -8.08 1.93 17.30
N ASP A 185 -7.83 2.56 18.45
CA ASP A 185 -7.41 3.96 18.55
C ASP A 185 -6.04 4.21 17.93
N ILE A 186 -5.08 3.32 18.18
CA ILE A 186 -3.75 3.38 17.58
C ILE A 186 -3.85 3.22 16.06
N THR A 187 -4.67 2.29 15.59
CA THR A 187 -4.93 2.08 14.16
C THR A 187 -5.52 3.33 13.52
N CYS A 188 -6.48 3.99 14.18
CA CYS A 188 -7.04 5.27 13.74
C CYS A 188 -5.95 6.34 13.60
N LYS A 189 -5.10 6.49 14.63
CA LYS A 189 -4.00 7.46 14.65
C LYS A 189 -3.00 7.19 13.52
N ILE A 190 -2.65 5.93 13.27
CA ILE A 190 -1.72 5.54 12.19
C ILE A 190 -2.35 5.80 10.82
N LEU A 191 -3.60 5.39 10.60
CA LEU A 191 -4.31 5.60 9.34
C LEU A 191 -4.40 7.09 8.99
N LYS A 192 -4.83 7.93 9.94
CA LYS A 192 -4.90 9.39 9.76
C LYS A 192 -3.52 9.98 9.39
N ARG A 193 -2.43 9.51 10.01
CA ARG A 193 -1.06 9.95 9.68
C ARG A 193 -0.61 9.51 8.28
N LEU A 194 -0.96 8.30 7.86
CA LEU A 194 -0.61 7.78 6.53
C LEU A 194 -1.39 8.50 5.42
N ASP A 195 -2.71 8.65 5.57
CA ASP A 195 -3.57 9.36 4.63
C ASP A 195 -3.11 10.81 4.43
N LYS A 196 -2.71 11.47 5.52
CA LYS A 196 -2.11 12.80 5.49
C LYS A 196 -0.80 12.82 4.71
N ARG A 197 0.14 11.92 5.03
CA ARG A 197 1.47 11.89 4.39
C ARG A 197 1.38 11.63 2.89
N LEU A 198 0.42 10.82 2.46
CA LEU A 198 0.23 10.46 1.05
C LEU A 198 -0.58 11.50 0.25
N GLY A 199 -0.94 12.63 0.89
CA GLY A 199 -1.73 13.70 0.29
C GLY A 199 -3.15 13.28 -0.09
N ILE A 200 -3.65 12.16 0.45
CA ILE A 200 -4.97 11.59 0.10
C ILE A 200 -6.09 12.47 0.68
N VAL A 201 -5.82 13.17 1.78
CA VAL A 201 -6.69 14.25 2.30
C VAL A 201 -6.89 15.38 1.27
N GLY A 202 -5.95 15.56 0.33
CA GLY A 202 -6.07 16.51 -0.78
C GLY A 202 -6.73 15.95 -2.06
N GLN A 203 -6.95 14.63 -2.16
CA GLN A 203 -7.55 13.98 -3.35
C GLN A 203 -9.04 13.65 -3.20
N PHE A 204 -9.61 13.74 -2.00
CA PHE A 204 -11.07 13.68 -1.78
C PHE A 204 -11.76 15.04 -2.02
N LYS A 205 -11.37 15.75 -3.09
CA LYS A 205 -11.92 17.05 -3.49
C LYS A 205 -13.33 16.99 -4.12
N PHE A 206 -13.97 15.82 -4.18
CA PHE A 206 -15.20 15.65 -4.96
C PHE A 206 -16.45 15.20 -4.18
N TYR A 207 -16.42 15.10 -2.85
CA TYR A 207 -17.63 14.78 -2.08
C TYR A 207 -17.90 15.63 -0.83
N VAL A 208 -17.04 16.60 -0.49
CA VAL A 208 -17.37 17.62 0.51
C VAL A 208 -16.86 18.96 0.00
N ALA A 209 -17.78 19.91 -0.13
CA ALA A 209 -17.50 21.25 -0.61
C ALA A 209 -16.67 22.03 0.42
N TYR A 210 -15.64 22.77 -0.04
CA TYR A 210 -14.82 23.77 0.72
C TYR A 210 -13.93 23.14 1.84
N THR A 211 -12.68 23.52 2.15
CA THR A 211 -11.84 24.70 1.94
C THR A 211 -10.37 24.29 2.12
N LEU A 212 -9.49 24.59 1.17
CA LEU A 212 -8.05 24.61 1.45
C LEU A 212 -7.77 25.87 2.27
N HIS A 213 -7.56 25.72 3.58
CA HIS A 213 -7.17 26.86 4.42
C HIS A 213 -5.68 27.15 4.22
N TRP A 214 -5.39 28.25 3.54
CA TRP A 214 -4.04 28.82 3.47
C TRP A 214 -3.96 29.91 4.53
N GLN A 215 -2.99 29.80 5.44
CA GLN A 215 -2.67 30.90 6.34
C GLN A 215 -1.69 31.83 5.62
N VAL A 216 -2.11 33.07 5.40
CA VAL A 216 -1.30 34.11 4.79
C VAL A 216 -0.98 35.13 5.87
N SER A 217 0.29 35.26 6.22
CA SER A 217 0.77 36.31 7.13
C SER A 217 1.29 37.47 6.29
N ILE A 218 0.69 38.65 6.44
CA ILE A 218 1.04 39.85 5.67
C ILE A 218 1.53 40.92 6.63
N ASN A 219 2.69 41.52 6.35
CA ASN A 219 3.13 42.70 7.07
C ASN A 219 2.45 43.95 6.52
N MET A 220 1.72 44.66 7.37
CA MET A 220 1.07 45.91 7.02
C MET A 220 1.50 47.01 7.98
N ARG A 221 1.84 48.19 7.45
CA ARG A 221 2.06 49.38 8.27
C ARG A 221 0.70 49.98 8.64
N GLY A 222 0.51 50.25 9.92
CA GLY A 222 -0.66 50.90 10.48
C GLY A 222 -0.33 51.52 11.84
N SER A 223 -1.17 52.43 12.29
CA SER A 223 -1.04 53.12 13.56
C SER A 223 -1.70 52.35 14.72
N SER A 224 -2.63 51.43 14.43
CA SER A 224 -3.22 50.48 15.40
C SER A 224 -3.62 49.15 14.73
N ALA A 225 -3.91 48.13 15.55
CA ALA A 225 -4.34 46.81 15.06
C ALA A 225 -5.74 46.87 14.42
N GLU A 226 -6.62 47.73 14.95
CA GLU A 226 -7.98 47.96 14.47
C GLU A 226 -7.97 48.60 13.08
N GLU A 227 -7.11 49.60 12.85
CA GLU A 227 -6.94 50.24 11.54
C GLU A 227 -6.50 49.23 10.46
N VAL A 228 -5.56 48.34 10.83
CA VAL A 228 -5.06 47.31 9.92
C VAL A 228 -6.15 46.27 9.62
N ALA A 229 -6.90 45.85 10.63
CA ALA A 229 -8.00 44.89 10.47
C ALA A 229 -9.10 45.45 9.56
N GLU A 230 -9.51 46.71 9.76
CA GLU A 230 -10.53 47.37 8.92
C GLU A 230 -10.07 47.47 7.46
N ARG A 231 -8.80 47.84 7.23
CA ARG A 231 -8.22 47.93 5.88
C ARG A 231 -8.12 46.58 5.17
N ILE A 232 -7.91 45.48 5.91
CA ILE A 232 -7.92 44.12 5.36
C ILE A 232 -9.34 43.70 4.99
N LEU A 233 -10.29 43.93 5.88
CA LEU A 233 -11.69 43.54 5.70
C LEU A 233 -12.40 44.37 4.61
N SER A 234 -11.92 45.60 4.34
CA SER A 234 -12.44 46.44 3.28
C SER A 234 -11.98 46.04 1.87
N GLN A 235 -11.04 45.10 1.70
CA GLN A 235 -10.56 44.66 0.39
C GLN A 235 -11.42 43.53 -0.19
N PRO A 236 -12.08 43.74 -1.35
CA PRO A 236 -12.92 42.72 -1.97
C PRO A 236 -12.14 41.46 -2.36
N SER A 237 -10.86 41.59 -2.70
CA SER A 237 -9.97 40.47 -3.05
C SER A 237 -9.56 39.59 -1.86
N LEU A 238 -9.80 40.05 -0.63
CA LEU A 238 -9.56 39.30 0.61
C LEU A 238 -10.88 38.81 1.26
N SER A 239 -12.02 39.04 0.61
CA SER A 239 -13.31 38.54 1.06
C SER A 239 -13.34 37.01 1.07
N GLY A 240 -13.69 36.42 2.22
CA GLY A 240 -13.66 34.96 2.45
C GLY A 240 -12.48 34.45 3.29
N LEU A 241 -11.53 35.32 3.65
CA LEU A 241 -10.49 34.99 4.64
C LEU A 241 -10.98 35.28 6.07
N GLN A 242 -10.74 34.35 6.99
CA GLN A 242 -11.02 34.55 8.42
C GLN A 242 -9.78 35.12 9.11
N LEU A 243 -9.86 36.37 9.59
CA LEU A 243 -8.77 37.01 10.33
C LEU A 243 -8.59 36.31 11.69
N MET A 244 -7.48 35.60 11.89
CA MET A 244 -7.25 34.85 13.14
C MET A 244 -6.53 35.68 14.22
N GLN A 245 -5.57 36.52 13.85
CA GLN A 245 -4.78 37.30 14.82
C GLN A 245 -4.04 38.49 14.16
N VAL A 246 -3.96 39.63 14.86
CA VAL A 246 -3.09 40.77 14.51
C VAL A 246 -2.08 40.92 15.64
N VAL A 247 -0.77 40.88 15.33
CA VAL A 247 0.31 40.94 16.33
C VAL A 247 1.34 41.99 15.90
N GLY A 248 1.78 42.83 16.85
CA GLY A 248 2.78 43.87 16.60
C GLY A 248 4.19 43.31 16.41
N SER A 249 4.81 43.69 15.27
CA SER A 249 6.22 43.57 14.86
C SER A 249 6.93 42.20 14.94
N GLY A 250 7.24 41.63 13.77
CA GLY A 250 8.25 40.56 13.57
C GLY A 250 7.67 39.24 13.02
N VAL A 251 8.16 38.75 11.87
CA VAL A 251 7.62 37.54 11.20
C VAL A 251 8.53 36.33 11.40
N LEU A 252 7.94 35.24 11.87
CA LEU A 252 8.47 33.88 11.82
C LEU A 252 7.59 33.05 10.89
N VAL A 253 8.19 32.40 9.89
CA VAL A 253 7.51 31.42 9.04
C VAL A 253 7.77 30.04 9.63
N SER A 254 6.70 29.30 9.97
CA SER A 254 6.81 27.88 10.29
C SER A 254 5.68 27.09 9.62
N PRO A 255 5.95 25.89 9.07
CA PRO A 255 4.91 25.05 8.51
C PRO A 255 4.03 24.49 9.63
N LEU A 256 2.73 24.83 9.60
CA LEU A 256 1.75 24.21 10.49
C LEU A 256 1.56 22.74 10.10
N THR A 257 2.03 21.87 10.97
CA THR A 257 1.59 20.49 11.01
C THR A 257 0.39 20.44 11.95
N ASN A 258 -0.79 20.15 11.39
CA ASN A 258 -2.01 19.69 12.10
C ASN A 258 -3.02 20.79 12.45
N ILE A 259 -4.14 20.82 11.73
CA ILE A 259 -5.50 20.76 12.29
C ILE A 259 -6.40 20.10 11.25
N PHE A 260 -6.90 18.89 11.51
CA PHE A 260 -8.10 18.32 10.86
C PHE A 260 -8.74 17.31 11.82
N ASN A 261 -10.04 17.48 12.08
CA ASN A 261 -10.84 16.67 13.01
C ASN A 261 -11.73 15.63 12.33
N GLU A 262 -11.71 15.52 10.99
CA GLU A 262 -12.61 14.61 10.28
C GLU A 262 -11.96 13.27 9.92
N GLU A 263 -12.73 12.20 10.11
CA GLU A 263 -12.28 10.82 9.89
C GLU A 263 -12.31 10.47 8.40
N THR A 264 -11.31 9.71 7.94
CA THR A 264 -11.18 9.41 6.50
C THR A 264 -12.21 8.35 6.07
N PRO A 265 -12.66 8.31 4.80
CA PRO A 265 -13.60 7.27 4.32
C PRO A 265 -13.11 5.84 4.56
N ARG A 266 -11.78 5.64 4.60
CA ARG A 266 -11.17 4.34 4.94
C ARG A 266 -11.44 3.93 6.38
N TRP A 267 -11.51 4.88 7.31
CA TRP A 267 -11.86 4.63 8.69
C TRP A 267 -13.29 4.09 8.83
N TYR A 268 -14.26 4.76 8.21
CA TYR A 268 -15.66 4.27 8.18
C TYR A 268 -15.79 2.91 7.49
N LYS A 269 -15.01 2.66 6.42
CA LYS A 269 -14.95 1.35 5.76
C LYS A 269 -14.38 0.27 6.69
N LEU A 270 -13.39 0.61 7.52
CA LEU A 270 -12.84 -0.29 8.53
C LEU A 270 -13.89 -0.62 9.60
N LEU A 271 -14.57 0.38 10.17
CA LEU A 271 -15.62 0.17 11.18
C LEU A 271 -16.73 -0.73 10.65
N ARG A 272 -17.22 -0.47 9.42
CA ARG A 272 -18.21 -1.33 8.77
C ARG A 272 -17.73 -2.77 8.61
N LYS A 273 -16.45 -2.98 8.26
CA LYS A 273 -15.88 -4.34 8.17
C LYS A 273 -15.85 -5.02 9.54
N LEU A 274 -15.65 -4.28 10.62
CA LEU A 274 -15.64 -4.76 12.00
C LEU A 274 -17.05 -4.99 12.59
N GLY A 275 -18.09 -4.40 11.98
CA GLY A 275 -19.45 -4.43 12.51
C GLY A 275 -19.69 -3.39 13.61
N LEU A 276 -18.92 -2.29 13.58
CA LEU A 276 -18.99 -1.15 14.50
C LEU A 276 -19.61 0.07 13.81
#